data_AF-A0A914FL26-F1
#
_entry.id   AF-A0A914FL26-F1
#
_cell.length_a   1.000
_cell.length_b   1.000
_cell.length_c   1.000
_cell.angle_alpha   90.00
_cell.angle_beta   90.00
_cell.angle_gamma   90.00
#
_symmetry.space_group_name_H-M   'P 1'
#
loop_
_entity.id
_entity.type
_entity.pdbx_description
1 polymer ?
#
loop_
_entity_poly.entity_id
_entity_poly.type
_entity_poly.pdbx_seq_one_letter_code
_entity_poly.pdbx_strand_id
1 'polypeptide(L)'
;MDIGAIVDECVDPSDLEKASKTYADQSRRGLPSALSAFTYAHCLIRSNQEDAKTGIMILEGLLKRGTEDIPKRDYVYYLAIAHTRIKEYDRALAYIDLLLSAESHNRQAIELKSLIESRMKRDGLLGLGIVVLGGGAAAIAAIAAGFLARRR
;
A
#
# COMPACT_ATOMS: atom_id res chain seq x y z
N MET A 1 3.80 -14.97 10.42
CA MET A 1 2.52 -14.62 9.77
C MET A 1 2.69 -14.86 8.29
N ASP A 2 1.75 -15.56 7.66
CA ASP A 2 1.78 -15.73 6.20
C ASP A 2 1.33 -14.42 5.54
N ILE A 3 2.24 -13.74 4.83
CA ILE A 3 1.93 -12.47 4.15
C ILE A 3 0.89 -12.68 3.05
N GLY A 4 0.84 -13.87 2.43
CA GLY A 4 -0.21 -14.21 1.46
C GLY A 4 -1.59 -14.14 2.10
N ALA A 5 -1.73 -14.70 3.31
CA ALA A 5 -2.98 -14.66 4.06
C ALA A 5 -3.39 -13.22 4.41
N ILE A 6 -2.45 -12.33 4.77
CA ILE A 6 -2.74 -10.92 5.06
C ILE A 6 -3.24 -10.19 3.80
N VAL A 7 -2.60 -10.44 2.65
CA VAL A 7 -3.00 -9.80 1.39
C VAL A 7 -4.37 -10.29 0.93
N ASP A 8 -4.74 -11.53 1.19
CA ASP A 8 -6.01 -12.12 0.74
C ASP A 8 -7.13 -12.05 1.80
N GLU A 9 -6.83 -11.58 3.01
CA GLU A 9 -7.79 -11.53 4.12
C GLU A 9 -8.99 -10.64 3.76
N CYS A 10 -10.21 -11.16 3.87
CA CYS A 10 -11.43 -10.36 3.74
C CYS A 10 -11.76 -9.67 5.06
N VAL A 11 -12.33 -8.46 4.99
CA VAL A 11 -12.84 -7.77 6.19
C VAL A 11 -14.21 -8.31 6.56
N ASP A 12 -14.52 -8.37 7.86
CA ASP A 12 -15.89 -8.64 8.32
C ASP A 12 -16.80 -7.45 7.97
N PRO A 13 -18.01 -7.67 7.40
CA PRO A 13 -18.93 -6.60 7.06
C PRO A 13 -19.27 -5.67 8.23
N SER A 14 -19.37 -6.21 9.45
CA SER A 14 -19.64 -5.44 10.67
C SER A 14 -18.51 -4.46 10.99
N ASP A 15 -17.27 -4.87 10.76
CA ASP A 15 -16.10 -4.02 11.03
C ASP A 15 -15.95 -2.92 9.99
N LEU A 16 -16.24 -3.22 8.72
CA LEU A 16 -16.33 -2.21 7.67
C LEU A 16 -17.41 -1.17 7.98
N GLU A 17 -18.59 -1.60 8.44
CA GLU A 17 -19.69 -0.70 8.82
C GLU A 17 -19.30 0.20 10.00
N LYS A 18 -18.70 -0.35 11.05
CA LYS A 18 -18.21 0.44 12.20
C LYS A 18 -17.18 1.47 11.79
N ALA A 19 -16.20 1.08 10.97
CA ALA A 19 -15.15 1.96 10.49
C ALA A 19 -15.72 3.08 9.59
N SER A 20 -16.62 2.72 8.68
CA SER A 20 -17.35 3.66 7.82
C SER A 20 -18.13 4.69 8.63
N LYS A 21 -18.92 4.23 9.61
CA LYS A 21 -19.70 5.11 10.50
C LYS A 21 -18.81 6.08 11.28
N THR A 22 -17.71 5.57 11.86
CA THR A 22 -16.77 6.39 12.62
C THR A 22 -16.13 7.47 11.73
N TYR A 23 -15.68 7.09 10.54
CA TYR A 23 -15.08 8.01 9.58
C TYR A 23 -16.10 9.07 9.10
N ALA A 24 -17.33 8.68 8.80
CA ALA A 24 -18.40 9.58 8.39
C ALA A 24 -18.80 10.55 9.51
N ASP A 25 -18.91 10.08 10.74
CA ASP A 25 -19.21 10.91 11.92
C ASP A 25 -18.14 11.98 12.14
N GLN A 26 -16.87 11.62 12.01
CA GLN A 26 -15.77 12.58 12.12
C GLN A 26 -15.74 13.55 10.93
N SER A 27 -15.95 13.05 9.71
CA SER A 27 -15.98 13.87 8.49
C SER A 27 -17.09 14.92 8.51
N ARG A 28 -18.24 14.60 9.13
CA ARG A 28 -19.34 15.57 9.34
C ARG A 28 -18.98 16.67 10.34
N ARG A 29 -18.11 16.37 11.31
CA ARG A 29 -17.68 17.30 12.36
C ARG A 29 -16.44 18.11 11.97
N GLY A 30 -15.80 17.76 10.85
CA GLY A 30 -14.59 18.40 10.36
C GLY A 30 -13.64 17.39 9.73
N LEU A 31 -12.34 17.63 9.86
CA LEU A 31 -11.32 16.78 9.27
C LEU A 31 -11.12 15.51 10.12
N PRO A 32 -11.37 14.30 9.60
CA PRO A 32 -11.21 13.06 10.36
C PRO A 32 -9.77 12.85 10.84
N SER A 33 -9.63 12.11 11.94
CA SER A 33 -8.32 11.74 12.46
C SER A 33 -7.57 10.81 11.51
N ALA A 34 -6.25 10.88 11.52
CA ALA A 34 -5.41 10.03 10.68
C ALA A 34 -5.69 8.54 10.93
N LEU A 35 -5.88 8.17 12.20
CA LEU A 35 -6.23 6.81 12.61
C LEU A 35 -7.59 6.37 12.08
N SER A 36 -8.65 7.20 12.21
CA SER A 36 -9.98 6.83 11.72
C SER A 36 -10.00 6.65 10.20
N ALA A 37 -9.32 7.54 9.48
CA ALA A 37 -9.19 7.47 8.02
C ALA A 37 -8.38 6.24 7.59
N PHE A 38 -7.29 5.93 8.31
CA PHE A 38 -6.46 4.76 8.05
C PHE A 38 -7.22 3.45 8.30
N THR A 39 -7.92 3.32 9.42
CA THR A 39 -8.73 2.14 9.74
C THR A 39 -9.81 1.91 8.69
N TYR A 40 -10.51 2.98 8.28
CA TYR A 40 -11.52 2.87 7.23
C TYR A 40 -10.92 2.45 5.88
N ALA A 41 -9.80 3.07 5.47
CA ALA A 41 -9.10 2.69 4.25
C ALA A 41 -8.63 1.22 4.28
N HIS A 42 -8.10 0.76 5.41
CA HIS A 42 -7.68 -0.63 5.60
C HIS A 42 -8.85 -1.62 5.44
N CYS A 43 -10.04 -1.29 5.96
CA CYS A 43 -11.24 -2.09 5.75
C CYS A 43 -11.66 -2.09 4.27
N LEU A 44 -11.64 -0.94 3.59
CA LEU A 44 -12.01 -0.82 2.18
C LEU A 44 -11.11 -1.66 1.26
N ILE A 45 -9.79 -1.64 1.50
CA ILE A 45 -8.80 -2.44 0.77
C ILE A 45 -9.11 -3.94 0.85
N ARG A 46 -9.70 -4.37 1.96
CA ARG A 46 -10.05 -5.75 2.27
C ARG A 46 -11.50 -6.14 1.91
N SER A 47 -12.27 -5.22 1.33
CA SER A 47 -13.68 -5.43 0.92
C SER A 47 -13.75 -5.99 -0.50
N ASN A 48 -13.77 -5.13 -1.51
CA ASN A 48 -13.81 -5.48 -2.93
C ASN A 48 -12.85 -4.58 -3.74
N GLN A 49 -12.68 -4.86 -5.04
CA GLN A 49 -11.72 -4.10 -5.86
C GLN A 49 -12.08 -2.63 -6.07
N GLU A 50 -13.37 -2.27 -6.08
CA GLU A 50 -13.80 -0.87 -6.24
C GLU A 50 -13.55 -0.09 -4.95
N ASP A 51 -13.94 -0.67 -3.81
CA ASP A 51 -13.66 -0.13 -2.48
C ASP A 51 -12.15 0.02 -2.24
N ALA A 52 -11.35 -0.94 -2.69
CA ALA A 52 -9.91 -0.90 -2.54
C ALA A 52 -9.27 0.32 -3.21
N LYS A 53 -9.78 0.75 -4.37
CA LYS A 53 -9.32 2.00 -5.03
C LYS A 53 -9.60 3.22 -4.17
N THR A 54 -10.79 3.28 -3.55
CA THR A 54 -11.14 4.34 -2.60
C THR A 54 -10.22 4.32 -1.37
N GLY A 55 -9.94 3.14 -0.82
CA GLY A 55 -9.00 2.96 0.28
C GLY A 55 -7.59 3.45 -0.06
N ILE A 56 -7.09 3.13 -1.26
CA ILE A 56 -5.80 3.63 -1.76
C ILE A 56 -5.79 5.16 -1.81
N MET A 57 -6.82 5.79 -2.37
CA MET A 57 -6.91 7.25 -2.44
C MET A 57 -6.87 7.90 -1.05
N ILE A 58 -7.55 7.30 -0.06
CA ILE A 58 -7.53 7.79 1.32
C ILE A 58 -6.12 7.65 1.92
N LEU A 59 -5.46 6.50 1.76
CA LEU A 59 -4.09 6.27 2.26
C LEU A 59 -3.08 7.23 1.62
N GLU A 60 -3.14 7.46 0.30
CA GLU A 60 -2.28 8.44 -0.37
C GLU A 60 -2.53 9.86 0.13
N GLY A 61 -3.79 10.21 0.40
CA GLY A 61 -4.17 11.48 1.02
C GLY A 61 -3.53 11.66 2.39
N LEU A 62 -3.57 10.63 3.23
CA LEU A 62 -2.92 10.62 4.55
C LEU A 62 -1.40 10.74 4.45
N LEU A 63 -0.78 9.98 3.54
CA LEU A 63 0.66 10.03 3.29
C LEU A 63 1.12 11.43 2.85
N LYS A 64 0.36 12.09 1.97
CA LYS A 64 0.62 13.46 1.49
C LYS A 64 0.45 14.51 2.59
N ARG A 65 -0.54 14.32 3.47
CA ARG A 65 -0.81 15.22 4.60
C ARG A 65 0.34 15.19 5.63
N GLY A 66 1.02 14.06 5.76
CA GLY A 66 2.20 13.93 6.62
C GLY A 66 1.87 14.05 8.11
N THR A 67 0.84 13.33 8.56
CA THR A 67 0.44 13.30 9.99
C THR A 67 1.45 12.51 10.82
N GLU A 68 1.80 13.01 12.01
CA GLU A 68 2.81 12.37 12.88
C GLU A 68 2.30 11.14 13.63
N ASP A 69 0.97 10.94 13.67
CA ASP A 69 0.33 9.87 14.44
C ASP A 69 0.64 8.46 13.92
N ILE A 70 0.93 8.33 12.62
CA ILE A 70 1.23 7.05 11.97
C ILE A 70 2.53 7.18 11.18
N PRO A 71 3.51 6.29 11.41
CA PRO A 71 4.76 6.26 10.66
C PRO A 71 4.53 6.20 9.14
N LYS A 72 5.28 7.02 8.38
CA LYS A 72 5.21 7.03 6.90
C LYS A 72 5.43 5.65 6.28
N ARG A 73 6.29 4.84 6.89
CA ARG A 73 6.57 3.48 6.46
C ARG A 73 5.33 2.58 6.48
N ASP A 74 4.41 2.79 7.43
CA ASP A 74 3.21 1.97 7.57
C ASP A 74 2.27 2.27 6.41
N TYR A 75 2.07 3.55 6.08
CA TYR A 75 1.31 3.94 4.88
C TYR A 75 1.89 3.32 3.61
N VAL A 76 3.21 3.38 3.42
CA VAL A 76 3.89 2.82 2.24
C VAL A 76 3.71 1.30 2.18
N TYR A 77 3.83 0.60 3.32
CA TYR A 77 3.62 -0.84 3.40
C TYR A 77 2.18 -1.24 3.04
N TYR A 78 1.18 -0.55 3.60
CA TYR A 78 -0.23 -0.83 3.30
C TYR A 78 -0.63 -0.44 1.86
N LEU A 79 -0.01 0.60 1.28
CA LEU A 79 -0.18 0.92 -0.14
C LEU A 79 0.36 -0.20 -1.04
N ALA A 80 1.51 -0.78 -0.71
CA ALA A 80 2.03 -1.94 -1.45
C ALA A 80 1.06 -3.13 -1.39
N ILE A 81 0.50 -3.43 -0.21
CA ILE A 81 -0.54 -4.47 -0.05
C ILE A 81 -1.77 -4.15 -0.92
N ALA A 82 -2.27 -2.92 -0.85
CA ALA A 82 -3.46 -2.51 -1.57
C ALA A 82 -3.32 -2.62 -3.09
N HIS A 83 -2.21 -2.13 -3.66
CA HIS A 83 -1.92 -2.26 -5.08
C HIS A 83 -1.73 -3.73 -5.50
N THR A 84 -1.17 -4.58 -4.63
CA THR A 84 -1.06 -6.02 -4.87
C THR A 84 -2.43 -6.68 -5.01
N ARG A 85 -3.42 -6.29 -4.20
CA ARG A 85 -4.78 -6.83 -4.24
C ARG A 85 -5.53 -6.46 -5.52
N ILE A 86 -5.35 -5.24 -6.02
CA ILE A 86 -5.95 -4.79 -7.27
C ILE A 86 -5.12 -5.14 -8.51
N LYS A 87 -4.07 -5.96 -8.34
CA LYS A 87 -3.15 -6.43 -9.39
C LYS A 87 -2.37 -5.32 -10.10
N GLU A 88 -2.21 -4.16 -9.47
CA GLU A 88 -1.33 -3.08 -9.93
C GLU A 88 0.11 -3.35 -9.43
N TYR A 89 0.71 -4.45 -9.89
CA TYR A 89 2.00 -4.94 -9.36
C TYR A 89 3.15 -3.95 -9.53
N ASP A 90 3.18 -3.16 -10.63
CA ASP A 90 4.24 -2.15 -10.84
C ASP A 90 4.25 -1.10 -9.73
N ARG A 91 3.07 -0.64 -9.30
CA ARG A 91 2.94 0.31 -8.19
C ARG A 91 3.25 -0.35 -6.86
N ALA A 92 2.81 -1.59 -6.67
CA ALA A 92 3.12 -2.35 -5.46
C ALA A 92 4.64 -2.53 -5.28
N LEU A 93 5.36 -2.86 -6.36
CA LEU A 93 6.82 -2.96 -6.38
C LEU A 93 7.49 -1.61 -6.08
N ALA A 94 7.01 -0.52 -6.68
CA ALA A 94 7.56 0.80 -6.42
C ALA A 94 7.45 1.21 -4.93
N TYR A 95 6.30 0.94 -4.29
CA TYR A 95 6.10 1.23 -2.87
C TYR A 95 6.97 0.34 -1.97
N ILE A 96 7.07 -0.96 -2.25
CA ILE A 96 7.85 -1.87 -1.41
C ILE A 96 9.37 -1.65 -1.56
N ASP A 97 9.83 -1.31 -2.77
CA ASP A 97 11.24 -0.95 -3.02
C ASP A 97 11.60 0.36 -2.31
N LEU A 98 10.69 1.34 -2.28
CA LEU A 98 10.89 2.56 -1.49
C LEU A 98 11.07 2.24 -0.01
N LEU A 99 10.24 1.36 0.54
CA LEU A 99 10.37 0.94 1.94
C LEU A 99 11.71 0.22 2.20
N LEU A 100 12.09 -0.72 1.33
CA LEU A 100 13.35 -1.46 1.45
C LEU A 100 14.59 -0.59 1.24
N SER A 101 14.49 0.49 0.47
CA SER A 101 15.58 1.46 0.32
C SER A 101 15.89 2.21 1.62
N ALA A 102 14.89 2.39 2.49
CA ALA A 102 15.03 3.01 3.80
C ALA A 102 15.31 1.98 4.90
N GLU A 103 14.70 0.79 4.82
CA GLU A 103 14.79 -0.28 5.82
C GLU A 103 15.18 -1.62 5.17
N SER A 104 16.44 -1.73 4.73
CA SER A 104 16.92 -2.89 3.94
C SER A 104 16.82 -4.24 4.65
N HIS A 105 16.72 -4.26 5.98
CA HIS A 105 16.64 -5.47 6.79
C HIS A 105 15.19 -5.79 7.22
N ASN A 106 14.19 -5.08 6.70
CA ASN A 106 12.80 -5.30 7.04
C ASN A 106 12.29 -6.61 6.40
N ARG A 107 12.26 -7.67 7.21
CA ARG A 107 11.85 -9.01 6.76
C ARG A 107 10.43 -9.04 6.20
N GLN A 108 9.49 -8.28 6.78
CA GLN A 108 8.11 -8.22 6.29
C GLN A 108 8.05 -7.62 4.89
N ALA A 109 8.84 -6.57 4.65
CA ALA A 109 8.91 -5.92 3.34
C ALA A 109 9.57 -6.81 2.28
N ILE A 110 10.62 -7.56 2.65
CA ILE A 110 11.29 -8.53 1.76
C ILE A 110 10.32 -9.65 1.37
N GLU A 111 9.61 -10.22 2.34
CA GLU A 111 8.63 -11.29 2.09
C GLU A 111 7.45 -10.78 1.23
N LEU A 112 6.97 -9.55 1.46
CA LEU A 112 5.93 -8.93 0.64
C LEU A 112 6.40 -8.70 -0.81
N LYS A 113 7.63 -8.21 -1.01
CA LYS A 113 8.21 -8.07 -2.34
C LYS A 113 8.25 -9.40 -3.10
N SER A 114 8.72 -10.47 -2.44
CA SER A 114 8.75 -11.81 -3.03
C SER A 114 7.36 -12.32 -3.41
N LEU A 115 6.35 -12.04 -2.58
CA LEU A 115 4.95 -12.36 -2.89
C LEU A 115 4.44 -11.60 -4.12
N ILE A 116 4.73 -10.30 -4.23
CA ILE A 116 4.34 -9.45 -5.35
C ILE A 116 4.94 -10.00 -6.66
N GLU A 117 6.25 -10.25 -6.68
CA GLU A 117 6.95 -10.81 -7.85
C GLU A 117 6.37 -12.18 -8.25
N SER A 118 6.07 -13.03 -7.26
CA SER A 118 5.46 -14.34 -7.48
C SER A 118 4.05 -14.25 -8.07
N ARG A 119 3.23 -13.30 -7.62
CA ARG A 119 1.87 -13.06 -8.16
C ARG A 119 1.93 -12.46 -9.56
N MET A 120 2.81 -11.47 -9.80
CA MET A 120 3.04 -10.90 -11.12
C MET A 120 3.47 -11.97 -12.14
N LYS A 121 4.36 -12.89 -11.73
CA LYS A 121 4.76 -14.05 -12.54
C LYS A 121 3.60 -14.97 -12.87
N ARG A 122 2.78 -15.31 -11.88
CA ARG A 122 1.62 -16.19 -12.02
C ARG A 122 0.57 -15.62 -12.96
N ASP A 123 0.35 -14.32 -12.88
CA ASP A 123 -0.65 -13.60 -13.69
C ASP A 123 -0.17 -13.33 -15.12
N GLY A 124 1.01 -13.84 -15.51
CA GLY A 124 1.53 -13.73 -16.89
C GLY A 124 1.95 -12.32 -17.29
N LEU A 125 2.05 -11.40 -16.33
CA LEU A 125 2.43 -10.00 -16.55
C LEU A 125 3.94 -9.81 -16.78
N LEU A 126 4.71 -10.91 -16.80
CA LEU A 126 6.12 -10.95 -17.19
C LEU A 126 6.31 -10.94 -18.72
N GLY A 127 5.56 -10.10 -19.43
CA GLY A 127 5.74 -9.86 -20.86
C GLY A 127 6.66 -8.68 -21.11
N LEU A 128 7.89 -8.96 -21.57
CA LEU A 128 8.82 -8.04 -22.25
C LEU A 128 9.47 -6.86 -21.48
N GLY A 129 9.09 -6.53 -20.24
CA GLY A 129 9.57 -5.29 -19.58
C GLY A 129 10.48 -5.43 -18.36
N ILE A 130 10.34 -6.49 -17.55
CA ILE A 130 11.05 -6.57 -16.26
C ILE A 130 12.00 -7.76 -16.25
N VAL A 131 13.28 -7.46 -16.49
CA VAL A 131 14.39 -8.40 -16.24
C VAL A 131 14.53 -8.54 -14.72
N VAL A 132 13.73 -9.42 -14.11
CA VAL A 132 13.92 -9.86 -12.72
C VAL A 132 14.85 -11.06 -12.72
N LEU A 133 16.11 -10.80 -13.07
CA LEU A 133 17.23 -11.68 -12.74
C LEU A 133 18.28 -10.82 -12.04
N GLY A 134 18.12 -10.66 -10.72
CA GLY A 134 19.22 -10.27 -9.83
C GLY A 134 19.78 -8.84 -9.94
N GLY A 135 19.14 -7.91 -10.66
CA GLY A 135 19.60 -6.51 -10.71
C GLY A 135 18.72 -5.60 -11.56
N GLY A 136 17.73 -4.94 -10.95
CA GLY A 136 16.74 -4.11 -11.66
C GLY A 136 16.73 -2.66 -11.18
N ALA A 137 17.64 -1.83 -11.68
CA ALA A 137 17.77 -0.41 -11.32
C ALA A 137 16.95 0.55 -12.21
N ALA A 138 16.17 0.07 -13.18
CA ALA A 138 15.70 0.93 -14.26
C ALA A 138 14.35 1.65 -14.02
N ALA A 139 13.44 1.12 -13.19
CA ALA A 139 12.11 1.73 -12.99
C ALA A 139 12.03 2.69 -11.78
N ILE A 140 13.03 2.65 -10.88
CA ILE A 140 13.01 3.35 -9.59
C ILE A 140 13.28 4.87 -9.73
N ALA A 141 13.90 5.30 -10.84
CA ALA A 141 14.45 6.65 -10.97
C ALA A 141 13.40 7.77 -10.88
N ALA A 142 12.19 7.58 -11.42
CA ALA A 142 11.19 8.64 -11.49
C ALA A 142 10.49 8.93 -10.13
N ILE A 143 10.22 7.88 -9.34
CA ILE A 143 9.51 8.02 -8.05
C ILE A 143 10.48 8.43 -6.94
N ALA A 144 11.71 7.87 -6.95
CA ALA A 144 12.74 8.25 -5.99
C ALA A 144 13.20 9.71 -6.17
N ALA A 145 13.28 10.22 -7.40
CA ALA A 145 13.64 11.61 -7.66
C ALA A 145 12.63 12.60 -7.05
N GLY A 146 11.32 12.30 -7.10
CA GLY A 146 10.28 13.13 -6.48
C GLY A 146 10.35 13.15 -4.95
N PHE A 147 10.79 12.05 -4.33
CA PHE A 147 10.94 11.96 -2.87
C PHE A 147 12.25 12.57 -2.37
N LEU A 148 13.35 12.43 -3.15
CA LEU A 148 14.67 12.96 -2.81
C LEU A 148 14.78 14.47 -3.06
N ALA A 149 14.11 14.99 -4.10
CA ALA A 149 14.05 16.42 -4.39
C ALA A 149 13.34 17.23 -3.30
N ARG A 150 12.54 16.58 -2.44
CA ARG A 150 11.81 17.24 -1.34
C ARG A 150 12.59 17.29 -0.03
N ARG A 151 13.85 16.85 -0.03
CA ARG A 151 14.73 16.81 1.15
C ARG A 151 15.95 17.75 1.05
N ARG A 152 15.93 18.70 0.12
CA ARG A 152 16.87 19.84 0.07
C ARG A 152 16.14 21.14 0.33
#